data_AF-A0AAE1WEQ5-F1
#
_entry.id   AF-A0AAE1WEQ5-F1
#
_cell.length_a   1.000
_cell.length_b   1.000
_cell.length_c   1.000
_cell.angle_alpha   90.00
_cell.angle_beta   90.00
_cell.angle_gamma   90.00
#
_symmetry.space_group_name_H-M   'P 1'
#
loop_
_entity.id
_entity.type
_entity.pdbx_description
1 polymer ?
#
loop_
_entity_poly.entity_id
_entity_poly.type
_entity_poly.pdbx_seq_one_letter_code
_entity_poly.pdbx_strand_id
1 'polypeptide(L)'
;MCGFQYSSPTTWVGPSNIAAEADCTIWNNDPSQLCYNCDSCKAGLLGNLRHEWRKANIILIRTVVVLIWVYLIACSAYRNAQTEELFRSQLNTNTSYPSAVSPMFMDDSDVLAF
;
A
#
# COMPACT_ATOMS: atom_id res chain seq x y z
N MET A 1 -2.14 24.40 -27.98
CA MET A 1 -1.17 25.46 -27.59
C MET A 1 -1.89 26.79 -27.40
N CYS A 2 -1.83 27.36 -26.19
CA CYS A 2 -2.67 28.49 -25.77
C CYS A 2 -2.22 29.89 -26.23
N GLY A 3 -1.00 30.08 -26.73
CA GLY A 3 -0.54 31.37 -27.26
C GLY A 3 -0.36 32.52 -26.25
N PHE A 4 -0.18 32.23 -24.95
CA PHE A 4 0.09 33.24 -23.92
C PHE A 4 1.42 33.96 -24.15
N GLN A 5 1.43 35.29 -24.03
CA GLN A 5 2.65 36.09 -24.02
C GLN A 5 3.14 36.32 -22.60
N TYR A 6 4.43 36.11 -22.39
CA TYR A 6 5.09 36.38 -21.11
C TYR A 6 5.15 37.88 -20.84
N SER A 7 4.68 38.33 -19.68
CA SER A 7 4.83 39.73 -19.26
C SER A 7 5.61 39.87 -17.95
N SER A 8 5.45 38.96 -16.99
CA SER A 8 6.14 38.98 -15.69
C SER A 8 6.16 37.57 -15.08
N PRO A 9 6.93 37.30 -14.00
CA PRO A 9 7.09 35.93 -13.45
C PRO A 9 5.77 35.20 -13.13
N THR A 10 4.79 35.92 -12.62
CA THR A 10 3.45 35.38 -12.32
C THR A 10 2.40 35.82 -13.34
N THR A 11 2.79 36.63 -14.34
CA THR A 11 1.84 37.30 -15.22
C THR A 11 2.03 36.94 -16.67
N TRP A 12 0.98 36.42 -17.30
CA TRP A 12 0.92 36.18 -18.73
C TRP A 12 -0.33 36.80 -19.35
N VAL A 13 -0.19 37.26 -20.59
CA VAL A 13 -1.28 37.89 -21.33
C VAL A 13 -1.81 36.88 -22.35
N GLY A 14 -3.07 36.49 -22.20
CA GLY A 14 -3.74 35.56 -23.10
C GLY A 14 -4.02 36.20 -24.46
N PRO A 15 -4.05 35.41 -25.55
CA PRO A 15 -4.35 35.95 -26.85
C PRO A 15 -5.86 36.19 -27.00
N SER A 16 -6.26 37.16 -27.83
CA SER A 16 -7.66 37.59 -27.99
C SER A 16 -8.53 36.63 -28.80
N ASN A 17 -7.97 35.52 -29.29
CA ASN A 17 -8.68 34.55 -30.11
C ASN A 17 -9.43 33.52 -29.27
N ILE A 18 -10.72 33.37 -29.57
CA ILE A 18 -11.68 32.46 -28.90
C ILE A 18 -11.42 30.97 -29.22
N ALA A 19 -10.46 30.66 -30.11
CA ALA A 19 -10.09 29.29 -30.49
C ALA A 19 -9.03 28.66 -29.57
N ALA A 20 -9.07 28.98 -28.27
CA ALA A 20 -8.16 28.38 -27.31
C ALA A 20 -8.71 27.03 -26.82
N GLU A 21 -7.83 26.05 -26.62
CA GLU A 21 -8.19 24.73 -26.06
C GLU A 21 -8.90 24.92 -24.70
N ALA A 22 -9.77 23.98 -24.32
CA ALA A 22 -10.58 24.11 -23.10
C ALA A 22 -9.73 24.42 -21.85
N ASP A 23 -8.55 23.82 -21.74
CA ASP A 23 -7.59 24.06 -20.65
C ASP A 23 -7.07 25.50 -20.59
N CYS A 24 -7.01 26.22 -21.71
CA CYS A 24 -6.52 27.60 -21.79
C CYS A 24 -7.51 28.63 -21.24
N THR A 25 -8.81 28.32 -21.27
CA THR A 25 -9.86 29.22 -20.76
C THR A 25 -9.90 29.28 -19.22
N ILE A 26 -9.31 28.29 -18.55
CA ILE A 26 -9.28 28.14 -17.09
C ILE A 26 -8.03 28.80 -16.48
N TRP A 27 -7.11 29.25 -17.33
CA TRP A 27 -5.84 29.83 -16.91
C TRP A 27 -6.02 31.15 -16.14
N ASN A 28 -5.23 31.36 -15.08
CA ASN A 28 -5.29 32.53 -14.19
C ASN A 28 -3.88 33.07 -13.87
N ASN A 29 -3.76 34.34 -13.47
CA ASN A 29 -2.51 34.97 -13.04
C ASN A 29 -2.25 34.87 -11.53
N ASP A 30 -3.21 34.35 -10.77
CA ASP A 30 -3.02 34.17 -9.34
C ASP A 30 -1.95 33.09 -9.07
N PRO A 31 -0.89 33.38 -8.30
CA PRO A 31 0.21 32.46 -8.01
C PRO A 31 -0.23 31.12 -7.40
N SER A 32 -1.38 31.09 -6.72
CA SER A 32 -1.96 29.88 -6.15
C SER A 32 -2.83 29.09 -7.14
N GLN A 33 -3.22 29.67 -8.28
CA GLN A 33 -4.20 29.08 -9.21
C GLN A 33 -3.77 28.99 -10.67
N LEU A 34 -2.56 29.42 -11.07
CA LEU A 34 -2.11 29.59 -12.47
C LEU A 34 -2.75 28.66 -13.52
N CYS A 35 -2.67 27.34 -13.33
CA CYS A 35 -3.49 26.35 -14.06
C CYS A 35 -3.71 25.08 -13.23
N TYR A 36 -3.84 25.13 -11.91
CA TYR A 36 -4.04 23.88 -11.15
C TYR A 36 -5.43 23.24 -11.38
N ASN A 37 -6.36 24.00 -11.94
CA ASN A 37 -7.74 23.55 -12.16
C ASN A 37 -7.98 22.89 -13.52
N CYS A 38 -7.03 22.95 -14.45
CA CYS A 38 -7.14 22.35 -15.78
C CYS A 38 -6.84 20.83 -15.74
N ASP A 39 -7.39 20.06 -16.68
CA ASP A 39 -7.26 18.60 -16.67
C ASP A 39 -5.82 18.16 -16.97
N SER A 40 -5.13 18.91 -17.83
CA SER A 40 -3.70 18.71 -18.10
C SER A 40 -2.82 18.84 -16.84
N CYS A 41 -3.10 19.82 -15.97
CA CYS A 41 -2.32 20.01 -14.73
C CYS A 41 -2.72 18.99 -13.66
N LYS A 42 -4.03 18.69 -13.52
CA LYS A 42 -4.51 17.63 -12.63
C LYS A 42 -3.93 16.27 -13.03
N ALA A 43 -3.86 15.96 -14.32
CA ALA A 43 -3.24 14.74 -14.82
C ALA A 43 -1.74 14.69 -14.53
N GLY A 44 -1.03 15.83 -14.65
CA GLY A 44 0.38 15.94 -14.25
C GLY A 44 0.59 15.70 -12.75
N LEU A 45 -0.24 16.32 -11.90
CA LEU A 45 -0.18 16.16 -10.46
C LEU A 45 -0.59 14.74 -10.03
N LEU A 46 -1.67 14.19 -10.58
CA LEU A 46 -2.08 12.80 -10.37
C LEU A 46 -1.00 11.84 -10.84
N GLY A 47 -0.32 12.12 -11.96
CA GLY A 47 0.79 11.31 -12.45
C GLY A 47 1.92 11.23 -11.43
N ASN A 48 2.32 12.38 -10.89
CA ASN A 48 3.39 12.47 -9.90
C ASN A 48 3.00 11.83 -8.56
N LEU A 49 1.79 12.11 -8.06
CA LEU A 49 1.29 11.45 -6.85
C LEU A 49 1.16 9.94 -7.06
N ARG A 50 0.53 9.48 -8.14
CA ARG A 50 0.28 8.07 -8.40
C ARG A 50 1.57 7.25 -8.46
N HIS A 51 2.69 7.85 -8.84
CA HIS A 51 4.00 7.20 -8.78
C HIS A 51 4.44 6.93 -7.33
N GLU A 52 4.35 7.93 -6.46
CA GLU A 52 4.70 7.79 -5.04
C GLU A 52 3.72 6.87 -4.29
N TRP A 53 2.43 6.96 -4.57
CA TRP A 53 1.41 6.07 -3.99
C TRP A 53 1.63 4.60 -4.39
N ARG A 54 2.14 4.32 -5.60
CA ARG A 54 2.49 2.94 -6.00
C ARG A 54 3.66 2.40 -5.18
N LYS A 55 4.70 3.20 -4.92
CA LYS A 55 5.84 2.79 -4.08
C LYS A 55 5.40 2.48 -2.65
N ALA A 56 4.60 3.35 -2.06
CA ALA A 56 4.05 3.14 -0.70
C ALA A 56 3.23 1.86 -0.61
N ASN A 57 2.36 1.59 -1.59
CA ASN A 57 1.58 0.35 -1.64
C ASN A 57 2.45 -0.91 -1.73
N ILE A 58 3.55 -0.88 -2.50
CA ILE A 58 4.47 -2.02 -2.60
C ILE A 58 5.12 -2.32 -1.24
N ILE A 59 5.56 -1.28 -0.53
CA ILE A 59 6.15 -1.42 0.81
C ILE A 59 5.13 -2.00 1.78
N LEU A 60 3.91 -1.47 1.77
CA LEU A 60 2.83 -1.93 2.65
C LEU A 60 2.52 -3.41 2.42
N ILE A 61 2.42 -3.86 1.17
CA ILE A 61 2.19 -5.27 0.85
C ILE A 61 3.32 -6.15 1.39
N ARG A 62 4.58 -5.75 1.22
CA ARG A 62 5.72 -6.50 1.78
C ARG A 62 5.64 -6.62 3.31
N THR A 63 5.33 -5.52 3.99
CA THR A 63 5.17 -5.51 5.45
C THR A 63 4.05 -6.45 5.90
N VAL A 64 2.90 -6.43 5.22
CA VAL A 64 1.77 -7.30 5.55
C VAL A 64 2.12 -8.77 5.35
N VAL A 65 2.81 -9.12 4.26
CA VAL A 65 3.26 -10.50 4.01
C VAL A 65 4.16 -10.95 5.16
N VAL A 66 5.19 -10.19 5.52
CA VAL A 66 6.10 -10.52 6.62
C VAL A 66 5.34 -10.66 7.96
N LEU A 67 4.38 -9.76 8.23
CA LEU A 67 3.55 -9.86 9.43
C LEU A 67 2.71 -11.13 9.47
N ILE A 68 2.15 -11.56 8.33
CA ILE A 68 1.40 -12.83 8.25
C ILE A 68 2.33 -14.00 8.55
N TRP A 69 3.54 -14.03 7.98
CA TRP A 69 4.52 -15.07 8.26
C TRP A 69 4.87 -15.16 9.75
N VAL A 70 5.22 -14.03 10.37
CA VAL A 70 5.53 -13.97 11.80
C VAL A 70 4.32 -14.33 12.65
N TYR A 71 3.12 -13.91 12.25
CA TYR A 71 1.87 -14.24 12.94
C TYR A 71 1.60 -15.75 12.93
N LEU A 72 1.82 -16.43 11.80
CA LEU A 72 1.66 -17.88 11.71
C LEU A 72 2.63 -18.62 12.64
N ILE A 73 3.90 -18.19 12.69
CA ILE A 73 4.90 -18.75 13.59
C ILE A 73 4.54 -18.49 15.06
N ALA A 74 4.12 -17.28 15.39
CA ALA A 74 3.69 -16.93 16.75
C ALA A 74 2.44 -17.74 17.17
N CYS A 75 1.48 -17.92 16.25
CA CYS A 75 0.32 -18.75 16.49
C CYS A 75 0.69 -20.23 16.63
N SER A 76 1.56 -20.79 15.80
CA SER A 76 1.96 -22.20 15.92
C SER A 76 2.67 -22.46 17.25
N ALA A 77 3.59 -21.58 17.66
CA ALA A 77 4.26 -21.66 18.96
C ALA A 77 3.29 -21.53 20.14
N TYR A 78 2.37 -20.55 20.10
CA TYR A 78 1.36 -20.37 21.14
C TYR A 78 0.39 -21.55 21.23
N ARG A 79 -0.05 -22.07 20.07
CA ARG A 79 -0.93 -23.25 20.02
C ARG A 79 -0.22 -24.51 20.46
N ASN A 80 1.09 -24.64 20.22
CA ASN A 80 1.87 -25.76 20.72
C ASN A 80 1.92 -25.77 22.25
N ALA A 81 2.24 -24.64 22.88
CA ALA A 81 2.24 -24.52 24.34
C ALA A 81 0.87 -24.85 24.97
N GLN A 82 -0.23 -24.38 24.35
CA GLN A 82 -1.57 -24.76 24.81
C GLN A 82 -1.87 -26.25 24.62
N THR A 83 -1.42 -26.83 23.51
CA THR A 83 -1.71 -28.23 23.21
C THR A 83 -0.95 -29.16 24.17
N GLU A 84 0.25 -28.79 24.61
CA GLU A 84 1.00 -29.51 25.66
C GLU A 84 0.26 -29.51 27.00
N GLU A 85 -0.38 -28.41 27.40
CA GLU A 85 -1.10 -28.35 28.68
C GLU A 85 -2.38 -29.19 28.65
N LEU A 86 -3.08 -29.22 27.51
CA LEU A 86 -4.21 -30.11 27.27
C LEU A 86 -3.75 -31.57 27.24
N PHE A 87 -2.70 -31.93 26.49
CA PHE A 87 -2.16 -33.29 26.48
C PHE A 87 -1.68 -33.76 27.86
N ARG A 88 -1.02 -32.89 28.64
CA ARG A 88 -0.62 -33.20 30.02
C ARG A 88 -1.84 -33.45 30.92
N SER A 89 -2.91 -32.67 30.75
CA SER A 89 -4.16 -32.90 31.47
C SER A 89 -4.91 -34.15 30.99
N GLN A 90 -4.75 -34.57 29.74
CA GLN A 90 -5.35 -35.82 29.23
C GLN A 90 -4.53 -37.04 29.69
N LEU A 91 -3.20 -36.93 29.78
CA LEU A 91 -2.33 -37.99 30.31
C LEU A 91 -2.56 -38.29 31.80
N ASN A 92 -3.06 -37.32 32.58
CA ASN A 92 -3.40 -37.54 33.99
C ASN A 92 -4.77 -38.22 34.19
N THR A 93 -5.59 -38.33 33.14
CA THR A 93 -6.96 -38.84 33.16
C THR A 93 -7.10 -40.03 32.20
N ASN A 94 -6.57 -41.20 32.60
CA ASN A 94 -6.87 -42.55 32.07
C ASN A 94 -7.20 -42.72 30.57
N THR A 95 -6.23 -43.28 29.84
CA THR A 95 -6.34 -44.14 28.63
C THR A 95 -7.73 -44.26 27.96
N SER A 96 -7.96 -43.56 26.82
CA SER A 96 -8.60 -44.13 25.60
C SER A 96 -8.80 -43.09 24.47
N TYR A 97 -8.27 -43.40 23.27
CA TYR A 97 -8.45 -42.77 21.92
C TYR A 97 -7.60 -41.52 21.53
N PRO A 98 -7.29 -41.33 20.23
CA PRO A 98 -6.34 -42.10 19.43
C PRO A 98 -5.19 -41.23 18.86
N SER A 99 -4.16 -41.90 18.35
CA SER A 99 -2.86 -41.42 17.87
C SER A 99 -2.87 -40.57 16.57
N ALA A 100 -3.69 -39.52 16.45
CA ALA A 100 -3.84 -38.79 15.18
C ALA A 100 -3.63 -37.27 15.23
N VAL A 101 -3.04 -36.71 16.29
CA VAL A 101 -2.55 -35.32 16.26
C VAL A 101 -1.07 -35.36 16.61
N SER A 102 -0.24 -35.59 15.59
CA SER A 102 1.18 -35.30 15.73
C SER A 102 1.30 -33.80 16.03
N PRO A 103 2.05 -33.38 17.06
CA PRO A 103 2.41 -31.97 17.18
C PRO A 103 3.14 -31.61 15.89
N MET A 104 2.64 -30.60 15.18
CA MET A 104 3.34 -30.00 14.05
C MET A 104 4.55 -29.27 14.65
N PHE A 105 5.62 -30.03 14.94
CA PHE A 105 6.94 -29.50 15.21
C PHE A 105 7.35 -28.78 13.93
N MET A 106 7.35 -27.45 14.00
CA MET A 106 7.99 -26.63 13.00
C MET A 106 9.47 -26.64 13.37
N ASP A 107 10.18 -27.66 12.90
CA ASP A 107 11.62 -27.82 13.10
C ASP A 107 12.38 -26.70 12.36
N ASP A 108 13.61 -26.40 12.77
CA ASP A 108 14.48 -25.40 12.11
C ASP A 108 14.64 -25.66 10.59
N SER A 109 14.44 -26.91 10.15
CA SER A 109 14.44 -27.30 8.73
C SER A 109 13.21 -26.85 7.92
N ASP A 110 12.06 -26.60 8.55
CA ASP A 110 10.85 -26.13 7.86
C ASP A 110 10.84 -24.60 7.66
N VAL A 111 11.63 -23.88 8.46
CA VAL A 111 11.86 -22.43 8.32
C VAL A 111 12.76 -22.13 7.11
N LEU A 112 13.62 -23.08 6.71
CA LEU A 112 14.57 -22.95 5.59
C LEU A 112 14.07 -23.60 4.29
N ALA A 113 12.88 -24.21 4.28
CA ALA A 113 12.32 -24.90 3.12
C ALA A 113 11.49 -24.02 2.17
N PHE A 114 11.41 -22.69 2.40
CA PHE A 114 10.70 -21.73 1.54
C PHE A 114 11.53 -20.48 1.23
#